data_AF-A0A838KLZ2-F1
#
_entry.id   AF-A0A838KLZ2-F1
#
_cell.length_a   1.000
_cell.length_b   1.000
_cell.length_c   1.000
_cell.angle_alpha   90.00
_cell.angle_beta   90.00
_cell.angle_gamma   90.00
#
_symmetry.space_group_name_H-M   'P 1'
#
loop_
_entity.id
_entity.type
_entity.pdbx_description
1 polymer ?
#
loop_
_entity_poly.entity_id
_entity_poly.type
_entity_poly.pdbx_seq_one_letter_code
_entity_poly.pdbx_strand_id
1 'polypeptide(L)'
;TSRALIEDKYDVTDAVVVGSLLITLLRHADRVGIACQAQLVNVIAPILTQPGGPAWRQTIFHPFAQVTKHARGQVLRVETRSPTYETRRYGEVALVDAVATYEEERGEVAVFAVNRSRTDPIEITLDVRGFPEGGTLEATTLHHNDPATRNVAEAPDRVVPRRLEDTSLTEGHLAAVLPPLSWSVIRLVPSPADTSFPDRKEPQQ
;
A
#
# COMPACT_ATOMS: atom_id res chain seq x y z
N THR A 1 -19.60 29.63 16.61
CA THR A 1 -19.10 28.29 16.29
C THR A 1 -19.38 28.02 14.83
N SER A 2 -18.35 27.83 13.99
CA SER A 2 -18.56 27.52 12.57
C SER A 2 -19.18 26.13 12.44
N ARG A 3 -20.11 25.96 11.50
CA ARG A 3 -20.78 24.68 11.24
C ARG A 3 -19.81 23.74 10.51
N ALA A 4 -19.67 22.50 10.99
CA ALA A 4 -18.99 21.44 10.26
C ALA A 4 -19.66 21.23 8.91
N LEU A 5 -18.88 21.29 7.83
CA LEU A 5 -19.36 21.08 6.46
C LEU A 5 -18.57 19.93 5.85
N ILE A 6 -19.27 18.87 5.44
CA ILE A 6 -18.71 17.77 4.64
C ILE A 6 -17.55 17.05 5.36
N GLU A 7 -17.71 16.80 6.66
CA GLU A 7 -16.78 16.04 7.50
C GLU A 7 -17.14 14.54 7.47
N ASP A 8 -16.91 13.91 6.32
CA ASP A 8 -17.16 12.49 6.12
C ASP A 8 -16.25 11.66 7.02
N LYS A 9 -16.79 10.56 7.56
CA LYS A 9 -16.09 9.62 8.43
C LYS A 9 -15.84 8.34 7.66
N TYR A 10 -14.59 8.13 7.27
CA TYR A 10 -14.22 7.04 6.39
C TYR A 10 -13.97 5.73 7.14
N ASP A 11 -14.40 4.62 6.54
CA ASP A 11 -14.22 3.26 7.05
C ASP A 11 -13.17 2.46 6.28
N VAL A 12 -13.09 1.15 6.54
CA VAL A 12 -12.12 0.26 5.90
C VAL A 12 -12.41 0.11 4.41
N THR A 13 -13.69 0.03 4.04
CA THR A 13 -14.11 -0.05 2.63
C THR A 13 -13.62 1.17 1.87
N ASP A 14 -13.81 2.37 2.44
CA ASP A 14 -13.34 3.61 1.84
C ASP A 14 -11.82 3.63 1.64
N ALA A 15 -11.05 3.11 2.61
CA ALA A 15 -9.59 3.03 2.49
C ALA A 15 -9.16 2.09 1.36
N VAL A 16 -9.81 0.94 1.19
CA VAL A 16 -9.52 -0.01 0.10
C VAL A 16 -9.90 0.57 -1.26
N VAL A 17 -10.99 1.35 -1.32
CA VAL A 17 -11.37 2.09 -2.54
C VAL A 17 -10.33 3.16 -2.86
N VAL A 18 -9.91 3.98 -1.89
CA VAL A 18 -8.83 4.97 -2.10
C VAL A 18 -7.53 4.30 -2.55
N GLY A 19 -7.16 3.17 -1.96
CA GLY A 19 -6.03 2.35 -2.41
C GLY A 19 -6.15 1.93 -3.87
N SER A 20 -7.33 1.47 -4.30
CA SER A 20 -7.62 1.11 -5.71
C SER A 20 -7.50 2.30 -6.67
N LEU A 21 -7.93 3.49 -6.23
CA LEU A 21 -7.81 4.72 -7.01
C LEU A 21 -6.35 5.13 -7.16
N LEU A 22 -5.55 5.02 -6.09
CA LEU A 22 -4.11 5.30 -6.13
C LEU A 22 -3.36 4.31 -7.03
N ILE A 23 -3.69 3.01 -6.99
CA ILE A 23 -3.19 2.00 -7.94
C ILE A 23 -3.48 2.43 -9.38
N THR A 24 -4.70 2.89 -9.63
CA THR A 24 -5.12 3.34 -10.97
C THR A 24 -4.34 4.57 -11.42
N LEU A 25 -4.14 5.57 -10.55
CA LEU A 25 -3.32 6.74 -10.86
C LEU A 25 -1.88 6.34 -11.20
N LEU A 26 -1.27 5.45 -10.42
CA LEU A 26 0.10 4.97 -10.68
C LEU A 26 0.20 4.25 -12.03
N ARG A 27 -0.74 3.35 -12.36
CA ARG A 27 -0.76 2.66 -13.67
C ARG A 27 -0.88 3.60 -14.86
N HIS A 28 -1.43 4.80 -14.65
CA HIS A 28 -1.59 5.83 -15.67
C HIS A 28 -0.61 6.99 -15.50
N ALA A 29 0.50 6.79 -14.78
CA ALA A 29 1.52 7.81 -14.57
C ALA A 29 2.22 8.25 -15.87
N ASP A 30 2.08 7.50 -16.97
CA ASP A 30 2.51 7.89 -18.32
C ASP A 30 1.71 9.08 -18.89
N ARG A 31 0.49 9.33 -18.37
CA ARG A 31 -0.39 10.43 -18.77
C ARG A 31 -0.76 11.38 -17.63
N VAL A 32 -0.91 10.86 -16.41
CA VAL A 32 -1.34 11.62 -15.24
C VAL A 32 -0.11 12.19 -14.53
N GLY A 33 0.26 13.43 -14.88
CA GLY A 33 1.42 14.10 -14.28
C GLY A 33 1.16 14.68 -12.87
N ILE A 34 -0.09 14.98 -12.52
CA ILE A 34 -0.48 15.59 -11.23
C ILE A 34 -1.83 15.03 -10.79
N ALA A 35 -1.95 14.68 -9.51
CA ALA A 35 -3.21 14.32 -8.86
C ALA A 35 -3.30 14.97 -7.47
N CYS A 36 -4.49 15.44 -7.10
CA CYS A 36 -4.75 16.09 -5.80
C CYS A 36 -5.89 15.38 -5.09
N GLN A 37 -5.65 14.84 -3.90
CA GLN A 37 -6.72 14.30 -3.06
C GLN A 37 -7.52 15.45 -2.44
N ALA A 38 -8.79 15.56 -2.82
CA ALA A 38 -9.73 16.53 -2.27
C ALA A 38 -10.40 15.96 -1.02
N GLN A 39 -10.24 16.52 0.19
CA GLN A 39 -9.25 17.55 0.58
C GLN A 39 -8.29 16.99 1.64
N LEU A 40 -7.44 17.84 2.23
CA LEU A 40 -6.37 17.40 3.12
C LEU A 40 -6.78 17.34 4.60
N VAL A 41 -7.58 18.30 5.09
CA VAL A 41 -7.96 18.40 6.52
C VAL A 41 -9.46 18.73 6.67
N ASN A 42 -10.14 18.00 7.56
CA ASN A 42 -11.57 18.10 7.93
C ASN A 42 -12.55 17.80 6.80
N VAL A 43 -12.56 18.59 5.73
CA VAL A 43 -13.50 18.46 4.61
C VAL A 43 -13.09 17.26 3.75
N ILE A 44 -13.90 16.19 3.73
CA ILE A 44 -13.64 14.94 2.96
C ILE A 44 -12.16 14.53 2.97
N ALA A 45 -11.59 14.47 4.18
CA ALA A 45 -10.14 14.53 4.36
C ALA A 45 -9.55 13.26 4.99
N PRO A 46 -8.28 12.92 4.69
CA PRO A 46 -7.55 11.89 5.42
C PRO A 46 -7.17 12.32 6.86
N ILE A 47 -7.19 13.63 7.17
CA ILE A 47 -6.82 14.16 8.48
C ILE A 47 -8.02 14.90 9.06
N LEU A 48 -8.37 14.60 10.31
CA LEU A 48 -9.39 15.34 11.06
C LEU A 48 -8.76 16.07 12.25
N THR A 49 -9.32 17.21 12.62
CA THR A 49 -8.94 18.01 13.79
C THR A 49 -10.17 18.49 14.54
N GLN A 50 -10.02 18.72 15.84
CA GLN A 50 -11.04 19.38 16.67
C GLN A 50 -10.52 20.73 17.19
N PRO A 51 -11.33 21.81 17.21
CA PRO A 51 -10.94 23.07 17.83
C PRO A 51 -10.53 22.88 19.29
N GLY A 52 -9.29 23.24 19.63
CA GLY A 52 -8.75 23.03 20.99
C GLY A 52 -8.55 21.56 21.37
N GLY A 53 -8.68 20.63 20.42
CA GLY A 53 -8.62 19.19 20.63
C GLY A 53 -7.55 18.51 19.77
N PRO A 54 -7.60 17.17 19.66
CA PRO A 54 -6.62 16.39 18.93
C PRO A 54 -6.76 16.53 17.41
N ALA A 55 -5.70 16.10 16.72
CA ALA A 55 -5.73 15.75 15.30
C ALA A 55 -5.55 14.24 15.17
N TRP A 56 -6.26 13.60 14.24
CA TRP A 56 -6.13 12.17 13.98
C TRP A 56 -6.25 11.83 12.50
N ARG A 57 -5.83 10.60 12.18
CA ARG A 57 -5.80 10.04 10.84
C ARG A 57 -7.08 9.25 10.60
N GLN A 58 -7.80 9.55 9.52
CA GLN A 58 -8.87 8.68 9.02
C GLN A 58 -8.28 7.44 8.35
N THR A 59 -9.10 6.43 8.11
CA THR A 59 -8.68 5.18 7.46
C THR A 59 -8.00 5.43 6.10
N ILE A 60 -8.55 6.35 5.30
CA ILE A 60 -8.02 6.71 3.98
C ILE A 60 -6.65 7.43 4.01
N PHE A 61 -6.18 7.88 5.18
CA PHE A 61 -4.85 8.44 5.33
C PHE A 61 -3.77 7.43 4.97
N HIS A 62 -3.96 6.17 5.37
CA HIS A 62 -2.89 5.18 5.36
C HIS A 62 -2.49 4.74 3.94
N PRO A 63 -3.42 4.39 3.03
CA PRO A 63 -3.05 4.09 1.64
C PRO A 63 -2.33 5.27 0.98
N PHE A 64 -2.84 6.50 1.16
CA PHE A 64 -2.22 7.70 0.60
C PHE A 64 -0.80 7.89 1.14
N ALA A 65 -0.62 7.84 2.46
CA ALA A 65 0.69 8.00 3.09
C ALA A 65 1.69 6.93 2.64
N GLN A 66 1.27 5.67 2.51
CA GLN A 66 2.13 4.58 2.05
C GLN A 66 2.52 4.73 0.57
N VAL A 67 1.58 5.09 -0.31
CA VAL A 67 1.89 5.38 -1.72
C VAL A 67 2.83 6.58 -1.82
N THR A 68 2.53 7.69 -1.14
CA THR A 68 3.41 8.87 -1.13
C THR A 68 4.79 8.56 -0.58
N LYS A 69 4.94 7.58 0.33
CA LYS A 69 6.25 7.21 0.88
C LYS A 69 7.03 6.25 -0.02
N HIS A 70 6.37 5.24 -0.58
CA HIS A 70 7.01 4.06 -1.17
C HIS A 70 6.92 3.97 -2.69
N ALA A 71 5.98 4.67 -3.34
CA ALA A 71 5.93 4.71 -4.80
C ALA A 71 7.03 5.63 -5.32
N ARG A 72 8.19 5.06 -5.62
CA ARG A 72 9.40 5.76 -6.08
C ARG A 72 9.93 5.13 -7.36
N GLY A 73 10.64 5.94 -8.14
CA GLY A 73 11.22 5.50 -9.40
C GLY A 73 10.16 5.22 -10.47
N GLN A 74 10.32 4.11 -11.17
CA GLN A 74 9.52 3.77 -12.35
C GLN A 74 8.31 2.92 -11.96
N VAL A 75 7.14 3.20 -12.53
CA VAL A 75 5.99 2.31 -12.44
C VAL A 75 6.21 1.12 -13.36
N LEU A 76 6.05 -0.09 -12.82
CA LEU A 76 6.15 -1.34 -13.56
C LEU A 76 4.78 -1.77 -14.08
N ARG A 77 4.76 -2.38 -15.27
CA ARG A 77 3.58 -3.04 -15.78
C ARG A 77 3.39 -4.39 -15.07
N VAL A 78 2.38 -4.45 -14.20
CA VAL A 78 2.00 -5.68 -13.50
C VAL A 78 0.90 -6.42 -14.27
N GLU A 79 1.19 -7.63 -14.76
CA GLU A 79 0.19 -8.48 -15.40
C GLU A 79 -0.53 -9.34 -14.36
N THR A 80 -1.59 -8.78 -13.78
CA THR A 80 -2.33 -9.45 -12.71
C THR A 80 -3.23 -10.54 -13.28
N ARG A 81 -3.01 -11.80 -12.84
CA ARG A 81 -3.95 -12.91 -13.02
C ARG A 81 -4.72 -13.09 -11.73
N SER A 82 -6.03 -12.84 -11.76
CA SER A 82 -6.86 -12.83 -10.56
C SER A 82 -8.23 -13.46 -10.86
N PRO A 83 -8.86 -14.14 -9.88
CA PRO A 83 -10.26 -14.49 -10.00
C PRO A 83 -11.12 -13.23 -10.19
N THR A 84 -12.27 -13.38 -10.83
CA THR A 84 -13.21 -12.29 -11.10
C THR A 84 -14.47 -12.42 -10.25
N TYR A 85 -15.21 -11.32 -10.13
CA TYR A 85 -16.57 -11.32 -9.62
C TYR A 85 -17.46 -10.40 -10.45
N GLU A 86 -18.75 -10.73 -10.52
CA GLU A 86 -19.74 -9.94 -11.25
C GLU A 86 -20.16 -8.72 -10.41
N THR A 87 -20.09 -7.55 -11.02
CA THR A 87 -20.61 -6.31 -10.47
C THR A 87 -21.86 -5.87 -11.23
N ARG A 88 -22.85 -5.35 -10.50
CA ARG A 88 -24.10 -4.87 -11.12
C ARG A 88 -23.90 -3.82 -12.21
N ARG A 89 -22.85 -2.98 -12.10
CA ARG A 89 -22.63 -1.83 -12.98
C ARG A 89 -21.50 -2.03 -13.98
N TYR A 90 -20.48 -2.83 -13.66
CA TYR A 90 -19.24 -2.91 -14.43
C TYR A 90 -18.97 -4.31 -15.00
N GLY A 91 -19.90 -5.27 -14.83
CA GLY A 91 -19.70 -6.65 -15.25
C GLY A 91 -18.62 -7.35 -14.42
N GLU A 92 -17.90 -8.28 -15.04
CA GLU A 92 -16.79 -9.00 -14.42
C GLU A 92 -15.60 -8.09 -14.11
N VAL A 93 -15.17 -8.11 -12.85
CA VAL A 93 -14.03 -7.32 -12.37
C VAL A 93 -13.07 -8.22 -11.60
N ALA A 94 -11.77 -8.01 -11.77
CA ALA A 94 -10.73 -8.72 -11.01
C ALA A 94 -10.84 -8.42 -9.50
N LEU A 95 -10.71 -9.46 -8.67
CA LEU A 95 -10.70 -9.34 -7.22
C LEU A 95 -9.42 -8.70 -6.70
N VAL A 96 -8.28 -8.97 -7.33
CA VAL A 96 -6.99 -8.33 -7.03
C VAL A 96 -6.73 -7.23 -8.05
N ASP A 97 -6.39 -6.04 -7.54
CA ASP A 97 -5.80 -4.97 -8.34
C ASP A 97 -4.46 -4.59 -7.74
N ALA A 98 -3.46 -4.38 -8.58
CA ALA A 98 -2.10 -4.17 -8.13
C ALA A 98 -1.30 -3.28 -9.07
N VAL A 99 -0.27 -2.63 -8.52
CA VAL A 99 0.78 -1.93 -9.25
C VAL A 99 2.09 -2.10 -8.49
N ALA A 100 3.20 -2.07 -9.22
CA ALA A 100 4.52 -2.10 -8.62
C ALA A 100 5.35 -0.91 -9.09
N THR A 101 6.29 -0.48 -8.24
CA THR A 101 7.29 0.54 -8.59
C THR A 101 8.68 0.01 -8.31
N TYR A 102 9.66 0.43 -9.10
CA TYR A 102 11.07 0.11 -8.92
C TYR A 102 11.91 1.38 -8.81
N GLU A 103 12.63 1.52 -7.69
CA GLU A 103 13.64 2.56 -7.50
C GLU A 103 15.03 1.96 -7.71
N GLU A 104 15.59 2.21 -8.88
CA GLU A 104 16.87 1.64 -9.32
C GLU A 104 18.04 1.98 -8.39
N GLU A 105 18.12 3.22 -7.89
CA GLU A 105 19.24 3.67 -7.03
C GLU A 105 19.33 2.90 -5.70
N ARG A 106 18.18 2.46 -5.15
CA ARG A 106 18.15 1.66 -3.92
C ARG A 106 17.92 0.18 -4.18
N GLY A 107 17.63 -0.20 -5.42
CA GLY A 107 17.17 -1.54 -5.78
C GLY A 107 15.84 -1.94 -5.13
N GLU A 108 15.01 -0.98 -4.71
CA GLU A 108 13.78 -1.26 -3.98
C GLU A 108 12.62 -1.52 -4.95
N VAL A 109 11.88 -2.61 -4.70
CA VAL A 109 10.58 -2.87 -5.33
C VAL A 109 9.48 -2.67 -4.31
N ALA A 110 8.47 -1.86 -4.64
CA ALA A 110 7.26 -1.73 -3.84
C ALA A 110 6.04 -2.18 -4.65
N VAL A 111 5.26 -3.09 -4.08
CA VAL A 111 4.03 -3.62 -4.64
C VAL A 111 2.87 -3.15 -3.79
N PHE A 112 1.89 -2.53 -4.43
CA PHE A 112 0.65 -2.09 -3.83
C PHE A 112 -0.47 -2.96 -4.36
N ALA A 113 -1.22 -3.62 -3.48
CA ALA A 113 -2.26 -4.55 -3.87
C ALA A 113 -3.52 -4.34 -3.04
N VAL A 114 -4.68 -4.52 -3.67
CA VAL A 114 -5.97 -4.61 -2.98
C VAL A 114 -6.58 -5.99 -3.19
N ASN A 115 -7.24 -6.51 -2.16
CA ASN A 115 -8.19 -7.61 -2.29
C ASN A 115 -9.60 -7.03 -2.16
N ARG A 116 -10.39 -7.13 -3.24
CA ARG A 116 -11.78 -6.65 -3.30
C ARG A 116 -12.79 -7.70 -2.85
N SER A 117 -12.37 -8.94 -2.62
CA SER A 117 -13.25 -9.97 -2.06
C SER A 117 -13.71 -9.51 -0.68
N ARG A 118 -15.01 -9.60 -0.44
CA ARG A 118 -15.60 -9.19 0.84
C ARG A 118 -15.49 -10.28 1.90
N THR A 119 -15.16 -11.49 1.49
CA THR A 119 -15.27 -12.72 2.30
C THR A 119 -14.00 -13.54 2.29
N ASP A 120 -13.32 -13.62 1.15
CA ASP A 120 -12.29 -14.62 0.94
C ASP A 120 -10.89 -13.99 0.92
N PRO A 121 -9.93 -14.57 1.66
CA PRO A 121 -8.53 -14.22 1.50
C PRO A 121 -8.06 -14.68 0.11
N ILE A 122 -7.07 -13.98 -0.45
CA ILE A 122 -6.48 -14.32 -1.75
C ILE A 122 -4.98 -14.48 -1.59
N GLU A 123 -4.48 -15.68 -1.87
CA GLU A 123 -3.06 -15.91 -2.02
C GLU A 123 -2.57 -15.29 -3.34
N ILE A 124 -1.47 -14.55 -3.27
CA ILE A 124 -0.79 -13.98 -4.42
C ILE A 124 0.64 -14.50 -4.49
N THR A 125 1.15 -14.63 -5.71
CA THR A 125 2.55 -14.94 -5.97
C THR A 125 3.11 -13.92 -6.95
N LEU A 126 4.32 -13.43 -6.70
CA LEU A 126 5.03 -12.52 -7.59
C LEU A 126 6.40 -13.10 -7.93
N ASP A 127 6.73 -13.10 -9.21
CA ASP A 127 8.07 -13.41 -9.71
C ASP A 127 8.92 -12.13 -9.64
N VAL A 128 9.94 -12.15 -8.78
CA VAL A 128 10.86 -11.03 -8.54
C VAL A 128 12.29 -11.35 -8.95
N ARG A 129 12.52 -12.43 -9.71
CA ARG A 129 13.86 -12.85 -10.19
C ARG A 129 14.56 -11.83 -11.09
N GLY A 130 13.83 -10.83 -11.58
CA GLY A 130 14.38 -9.72 -12.37
C GLY A 130 15.00 -8.59 -11.53
N PHE A 131 14.95 -8.67 -10.19
CA PHE A 131 15.45 -7.64 -9.28
C PHE A 131 16.66 -8.14 -8.48
N PRO A 132 17.44 -7.23 -7.86
CA PRO A 132 18.59 -7.61 -7.05
C PRO A 132 18.25 -8.69 -6.01
N GLU A 133 19.09 -9.72 -5.95
CA GLU A 133 18.96 -10.79 -4.96
C GLU A 133 19.39 -10.33 -3.56
N GLY A 134 18.85 -11.00 -2.55
CA GLY A 134 19.03 -10.62 -1.16
C GLY A 134 18.13 -9.45 -0.75
N GLY A 135 18.00 -9.24 0.55
CA GLY A 135 17.13 -8.20 1.10
C GLY A 135 16.04 -8.71 2.02
N THR A 136 15.36 -7.75 2.63
CA THR A 136 14.29 -7.96 3.59
C THR A 136 12.96 -7.77 2.89
N LEU A 137 12.07 -8.75 3.08
CA LEU A 137 10.68 -8.64 2.70
C LEU A 137 9.93 -7.89 3.82
N GLU A 138 9.47 -6.68 3.52
CA GLU A 138 8.60 -5.92 4.40
C GLU A 138 7.18 -5.91 3.84
N ALA A 139 6.22 -6.41 4.61
CA ALA A 139 4.83 -6.48 4.16
C ALA A 139 3.90 -5.91 5.23
N THR A 140 3.00 -5.03 4.81
CA THR A 140 1.95 -4.47 5.65
C THR A 140 0.59 -4.61 5.01
N THR A 141 -0.45 -4.70 5.83
CA THR A 141 -1.84 -4.73 5.38
C THR A 141 -2.72 -3.88 6.29
N LEU A 142 -3.67 -3.18 5.69
CA LEU A 142 -4.78 -2.52 6.35
C LEU A 142 -6.04 -3.33 6.04
N HIS A 143 -6.59 -3.91 7.10
CA HIS A 143 -7.78 -4.74 7.09
C HIS A 143 -8.47 -4.62 8.46
N HIS A 144 -9.79 -4.84 8.50
CA HIS A 144 -10.52 -5.07 9.73
C HIS A 144 -11.71 -6.01 9.47
N ASN A 145 -12.03 -6.89 10.43
CA ASN A 145 -13.13 -7.87 10.29
C ASN A 145 -14.49 -7.20 10.04
N ASP A 146 -14.71 -6.04 10.65
CA ASP A 146 -15.85 -5.18 10.36
C ASP A 146 -15.45 -4.09 9.34
N PRO A 147 -15.96 -4.13 8.11
CA PRO A 147 -15.61 -3.19 7.05
C PRO A 147 -16.09 -1.76 7.31
N ALA A 148 -17.07 -1.58 8.20
CA ALA A 148 -17.61 -0.28 8.58
C ALA A 148 -16.81 0.38 9.72
N THR A 149 -15.73 -0.25 10.20
CA THR A 149 -14.91 0.30 11.29
C THR A 149 -14.12 1.53 10.85
N ARG A 150 -14.07 2.53 11.73
CA ARG A 150 -13.50 3.87 11.49
C ARG A 150 -12.52 4.26 12.59
N ASN A 151 -11.57 5.13 12.25
CA ASN A 151 -10.76 5.85 13.23
C ASN A 151 -11.51 7.07 13.73
N VAL A 152 -11.54 7.27 15.05
CA VAL A 152 -12.21 8.39 15.72
C VAL A 152 -11.25 9.06 16.70
N ALA A 153 -11.55 10.27 17.17
CA ALA A 153 -10.65 11.02 18.04
C ALA A 153 -10.24 10.25 19.31
N GLU A 154 -11.17 9.50 19.89
CA GLU A 154 -10.98 8.71 21.12
C GLU A 154 -10.24 7.39 20.87
N ALA A 155 -10.21 6.92 19.62
CA ALA A 155 -9.57 5.67 19.21
C ALA A 155 -9.00 5.84 17.78
N PRO A 156 -7.92 6.63 17.64
CA PRO A 156 -7.43 7.09 16.33
C PRO A 156 -6.72 6.02 15.53
N ASP A 157 -6.35 4.90 16.16
CA ASP A 157 -5.54 3.83 15.56
C ASP A 157 -6.28 2.48 15.49
N ARG A 158 -7.62 2.49 15.42
CA ARG A 158 -8.44 1.27 15.28
C ARG A 158 -8.13 0.52 13.98
N VAL A 159 -7.91 1.26 12.90
CA VAL A 159 -7.60 0.77 11.56
C VAL A 159 -6.33 1.46 11.09
N VAL A 160 -5.22 0.73 11.20
CA VAL A 160 -3.89 1.17 10.76
C VAL A 160 -3.22 0.00 10.05
N PRO A 161 -2.27 0.24 9.13
CA PRO A 161 -1.48 -0.83 8.56
C PRO A 161 -0.76 -1.61 9.68
N ARG A 162 -0.94 -2.93 9.67
CA ARG A 162 -0.21 -3.88 10.51
C ARG A 162 0.71 -4.70 9.63
N ARG A 163 1.62 -5.46 10.24
CA ARG A 163 2.40 -6.46 9.50
C ARG A 163 1.43 -7.40 8.77
N LEU A 164 1.72 -7.67 7.50
CA LEU A 164 1.05 -8.73 6.77
C LEU A 164 1.73 -10.04 7.14
N GLU A 165 1.00 -10.90 7.84
CA GLU A 165 1.44 -12.25 8.18
C GLU A 165 1.41 -13.14 6.92
N ASP A 166 2.01 -14.33 7.01
CA ASP A 166 2.05 -15.31 5.90
C ASP A 166 2.66 -14.75 4.62
N THR A 167 3.83 -14.12 4.76
CA THR A 167 4.65 -13.67 3.64
C THR A 167 5.95 -14.46 3.56
N SER A 168 6.38 -14.78 2.33
CA SER A 168 7.62 -15.50 2.09
C SER A 168 8.30 -15.01 0.82
N LEU A 169 9.62 -15.18 0.78
CA LEU A 169 10.45 -15.00 -0.40
C LEU A 169 11.29 -16.27 -0.55
N THR A 170 11.10 -17.01 -1.64
CA THR A 170 11.81 -18.27 -1.88
C THR A 170 12.16 -18.36 -3.36
N GLU A 171 13.44 -18.52 -3.67
CA GLU A 171 13.95 -18.65 -5.06
C GLU A 171 13.42 -17.55 -6.00
N GLY A 172 13.41 -16.30 -5.51
CA GLY A 172 12.91 -15.14 -6.26
C GLY A 172 11.41 -15.12 -6.50
N HIS A 173 10.63 -15.93 -5.78
CA HIS A 173 9.18 -15.88 -5.76
C HIS A 173 8.70 -15.38 -4.39
N LEU A 174 7.92 -14.31 -4.43
CA LEU A 174 7.28 -13.74 -3.27
C LEU A 174 5.87 -14.32 -3.17
N ALA A 175 5.48 -14.80 -1.99
CA ALA A 175 4.11 -15.21 -1.71
C ALA A 175 3.54 -14.39 -0.54
N ALA A 176 2.23 -14.10 -0.61
CA ALA A 176 1.51 -13.42 0.45
C ALA A 176 0.01 -13.78 0.43
N VAL A 177 -0.64 -13.79 1.59
CA VAL A 177 -2.09 -14.00 1.70
C VAL A 177 -2.79 -12.69 2.01
N LEU A 178 -3.47 -12.10 1.02
CA LEU A 178 -4.22 -10.86 1.20
C LEU A 178 -5.55 -11.12 1.93
N PRO A 179 -5.79 -10.52 3.11
CA PRO A 179 -7.08 -10.66 3.80
C PRO A 179 -8.26 -10.18 2.94
N PRO A 180 -9.51 -10.59 3.23
CA PRO A 180 -10.68 -10.02 2.57
C PRO A 180 -10.73 -8.51 2.74
N LEU A 181 -11.15 -7.75 1.73
CA LEU A 181 -11.32 -6.30 1.78
C LEU A 181 -10.11 -5.60 2.41
N SER A 182 -8.95 -5.77 1.78
CA SER A 182 -7.67 -5.30 2.32
C SER A 182 -6.92 -4.42 1.34
N TRP A 183 -6.11 -3.52 1.88
CA TRP A 183 -5.03 -2.82 1.19
C TRP A 183 -3.70 -3.32 1.73
N SER A 184 -2.78 -3.74 0.86
CA SER A 184 -1.48 -4.27 1.24
C SER A 184 -0.34 -3.60 0.48
N VAL A 185 0.77 -3.40 1.20
CA VAL A 185 2.03 -2.88 0.65
C VAL A 185 3.13 -3.87 0.96
N ILE A 186 3.75 -4.41 -0.08
CA ILE A 186 4.79 -5.43 0.02
C ILE A 186 6.05 -4.87 -0.64
N ARG A 187 7.17 -4.87 0.07
CA ARG A 187 8.42 -4.26 -0.37
C ARG A 187 9.54 -5.28 -0.31
N LEU A 188 10.30 -5.36 -1.39
CA LEU A 188 11.61 -6.00 -1.41
C LEU A 188 12.64 -4.90 -1.22
N VAL A 189 13.25 -4.84 -0.04
CA VAL A 189 14.27 -3.86 0.31
C VAL A 189 15.62 -4.56 0.28
N PRO A 190 16.55 -4.20 -0.62
CA PRO A 190 17.86 -4.85 -0.67
C PRO A 190 18.59 -4.75 0.66
N SER A 191 19.38 -5.77 0.96
CA SER A 191 20.29 -5.70 2.11
C SER A 191 21.26 -4.55 1.88
N PRO A 192 21.64 -3.78 2.92
CA PRO A 192 22.75 -2.85 2.79
C PRO A 192 23.94 -3.59 2.18
N ALA A 193 24.53 -3.03 1.13
CA ALA A 193 25.76 -3.60 0.59
C ALA A 193 26.76 -3.74 1.76
N ASP A 194 27.37 -4.92 1.89
CA ASP A 194 28.40 -5.15 2.89
C ASP A 194 29.59 -4.24 2.54
N THR A 195 29.67 -3.07 3.16
CA THR A 195 30.74 -2.10 2.94
C THR A 195 32.01 -2.49 3.70
N SER A 196 32.21 -3.77 4.03
CA SER A 196 33.49 -4.24 4.55
C SER A 196 34.56 -4.01 3.48
N PHE A 197 35.31 -2.92 3.63
CA PHE A 197 36.53 -2.71 2.86
C PHE A 197 37.46 -3.91 3.13
N PRO A 198 38.01 -4.58 2.10
CA PRO A 198 39.06 -5.55 2.33
C PRO A 198 40.24 -4.82 2.99
N ASP A 199 40.70 -5.34 4.13
CA ASP A 199 41.92 -4.87 4.79
C ASP A 199 43.02 -4.74 3.74
N ARG A 200 43.49 -3.50 3.51
CA ARG A 200 44.70 -3.29 2.71
C ARG A 200 45.82 -3.97 3.49
N LYS A 201 46.32 -5.10 2.99
CA LYS A 201 47.59 -5.64 3.44
C LYS A 201 48.65 -4.55 3.21
N GLU A 202 49.21 -4.04 4.30
CA GLU A 202 50.39 -3.17 4.25
C GLU A 202 51.51 -3.91 3.50
N PRO A 203 52.18 -3.26 2.54
CA PRO A 203 53.37 -3.84 1.94
C PRO A 203 54.47 -3.90 3.02
N GLN A 204 54.91 -5.12 3.34
CA GLN A 204 56.12 -5.35 4.12
C GLN A 204 57.31 -4.75 3.36
N GLN A 205 58.03 -3.83 4.01
CA GLN A 205 59.36 -3.39 3.59
C GLN A 205 60.41 -4.39 4.04
#